data_AF-A0A257N480-F1
#
_entry.id   AF-A0A257N480-F1
#
_cell.length_a   1.000
_cell.length_b   1.000
_cell.length_c   1.000
_cell.angle_alpha   90.00
_cell.angle_beta   90.00
_cell.angle_gamma   90.00
#
_symmetry.space_group_name_H-M   'P 1'
#
loop_
_entity.id
_entity.type
_entity.pdbx_description
1 polymer ?
#
loop_
_entity_poly.entity_id
_entity_poly.type
_entity_poly.pdbx_seq_one_letter_code
_entity_poly.pdbx_strand_id
1 'polypeptide(L)'
;IEEIWNESKAFNFFRGVEWMKEPCRSCDQKEKDYGGCHCQAYLLTGDMYNADPVCSKSPDHGVIQQAIDSAARNALSANEKPLIFRNSKNSRLLS
;
A
#
# COMPACT_ATOMS: atom_id res chain seq x y z
N ILE A 1 -13.89 -17.91 -16.35
CA ILE A 1 -13.71 -16.63 -15.64
C ILE A 1 -14.54 -16.61 -14.36
N GLU A 2 -15.82 -16.98 -14.39
CA GLU A 2 -16.69 -17.02 -13.21
C GLU A 2 -16.11 -17.86 -12.06
N GLU A 3 -15.70 -19.10 -12.33
CA GLU A 3 -15.06 -19.99 -11.34
C GLU A 3 -13.81 -19.34 -10.71
N ILE A 4 -12.96 -18.68 -11.50
CA ILE A 4 -11.77 -17.97 -10.98
C ILE A 4 -12.19 -16.86 -10.01
N TRP A 5 -13.21 -16.07 -10.36
CA TRP A 5 -13.68 -14.96 -9.54
C TRP A 5 -14.39 -15.41 -8.25
N ASN A 6 -15.19 -16.47 -8.35
CA ASN A 6 -16.05 -16.93 -7.25
C ASN A 6 -15.36 -17.94 -6.34
N GLU A 7 -14.57 -18.86 -6.89
CA GLU A 7 -14.09 -20.04 -6.15
C GLU A 7 -12.58 -20.00 -5.85
N SER A 8 -11.81 -19.19 -6.57
CA SER A 8 -10.35 -19.20 -6.35
C SER A 8 -9.98 -18.74 -4.95
N LYS A 9 -9.01 -19.44 -4.36
CA LYS A 9 -8.48 -19.09 -3.04
C LYS A 9 -7.87 -17.69 -3.02
N ALA A 10 -7.20 -17.28 -4.10
CA ALA A 10 -6.54 -15.98 -4.18
C ALA A 10 -7.54 -14.82 -4.12
N PHE A 11 -8.66 -14.91 -4.83
CA PHE A 11 -9.68 -13.85 -4.81
C PHE A 11 -10.48 -13.82 -3.50
N ASN A 12 -10.69 -14.98 -2.87
CA ASN A 12 -11.44 -15.05 -1.62
C ASN A 12 -10.61 -14.74 -0.36
N PHE A 13 -9.27 -14.70 -0.46
CA PHE A 13 -8.39 -14.59 0.71
C PHE A 13 -8.66 -13.36 1.59
N PHE A 14 -8.91 -12.21 0.95
CA PHE A 14 -9.20 -10.94 1.61
C PHE A 14 -10.64 -10.45 1.38
N ARG A 15 -11.53 -11.32 0.90
CA ARG A 15 -12.93 -10.95 0.66
C ARG A 15 -13.66 -10.91 2.01
N GLY A 16 -14.49 -9.89 2.22
CA GLY A 16 -15.17 -9.65 3.49
C GLY A 16 -14.25 -9.06 4.56
N VAL A 17 -14.62 -9.19 5.84
CA VAL A 17 -13.96 -8.51 6.96
C VAL A 17 -13.44 -9.46 8.05
N GLU A 18 -13.72 -10.76 7.95
CA GLU A 18 -13.39 -11.75 8.99
C GLU A 18 -11.88 -11.96 9.19
N TRP A 19 -11.07 -11.68 8.16
CA TRP A 19 -9.61 -11.80 8.21
C TRP A 19 -8.92 -10.65 8.96
N MET A 20 -9.64 -9.56 9.22
CA MET A 20 -9.03 -8.32 9.71
C MET A 20 -8.46 -8.45 11.12
N LYS A 21 -7.30 -7.84 11.34
CA LYS A 21 -6.72 -7.57 12.66
C LYS A 21 -7.20 -6.22 13.20
N GLU A 22 -6.93 -5.96 14.47
CA GLU A 22 -7.09 -4.61 15.01
C GLU A 22 -6.06 -3.65 14.37
N PRO A 23 -6.42 -2.37 14.14
CA PRO A 23 -7.68 -1.71 14.51
C PRO A 23 -8.84 -1.95 13.53
N CYS A 24 -8.60 -2.56 12.37
CA CYS A 24 -9.60 -2.68 11.30
C CYS A 24 -10.82 -3.54 11.70
N ARG A 25 -10.59 -4.59 12.49
CA ARG A 25 -11.65 -5.50 12.96
C ARG A 25 -12.78 -4.78 13.70
N SER A 26 -12.44 -3.81 14.56
CA SER A 26 -13.40 -3.00 15.32
C SER A 26 -13.73 -1.65 14.67
N CYS A 27 -13.12 -1.33 13.53
CA CYS A 27 -13.29 -0.04 12.85
C CYS A 27 -14.68 0.11 12.20
N ASP A 28 -15.24 1.30 12.28
CA ASP A 28 -16.50 1.70 11.65
C ASP A 28 -16.43 1.81 10.11
N GLN A 29 -15.21 1.85 9.56
CA GLN A 29 -14.96 2.01 8.12
C GLN A 29 -14.62 0.70 7.41
N LYS A 30 -14.54 -0.43 8.12
CA LYS A 30 -14.03 -1.70 7.59
C LYS A 30 -14.75 -2.25 6.35
N GLU A 31 -16.04 -1.96 6.19
CA GLU A 31 -16.82 -2.38 5.01
C GLU A 31 -16.78 -1.35 3.87
N LYS A 32 -16.15 -0.18 4.10
CA LYS A 32 -15.98 0.89 3.10
C LYS A 32 -14.65 0.78 2.39
N ASP A 33 -13.59 0.57 3.16
CA ASP A 33 -12.20 0.55 2.66
C ASP A 33 -11.56 -0.84 2.67
N TYR A 34 -12.19 -1.83 3.30
CA TYR A 34 -11.70 -3.21 3.40
C TYR A 34 -10.27 -3.30 3.96
N GLY A 35 -9.89 -2.38 4.86
CA GLY A 35 -8.58 -2.39 5.51
C GLY A 35 -7.44 -1.81 4.65
N GLY A 36 -7.75 -1.23 3.49
CA GLY A 36 -6.79 -0.60 2.59
C GLY A 36 -6.02 -1.58 1.70
N CYS A 37 -4.79 -1.23 1.33
CA CYS A 37 -3.98 -2.00 0.39
C CYS A 37 -3.15 -3.10 1.07
N HIS A 38 -3.49 -4.38 0.83
CA HIS A 38 -2.73 -5.53 1.36
C HIS A 38 -1.28 -5.58 0.87
N CYS A 39 -1.02 -5.20 -0.39
CA CYS A 39 0.33 -5.18 -0.94
C CYS A 39 1.21 -4.17 -0.21
N GLN A 40 0.65 -3.02 0.17
CA GLN A 40 1.36 -1.97 0.89
C GLN A 40 1.58 -2.35 2.36
N ALA A 41 0.57 -2.93 3.02
CA ALA A 41 0.72 -3.50 4.35
C ALA A 41 1.87 -4.52 4.40
N TYR A 42 1.91 -5.46 3.44
CA TYR A 42 3.00 -6.43 3.37
C TYR A 42 4.37 -5.79 3.08
N LEU A 43 4.44 -4.88 2.11
CA LEU A 43 5.70 -4.24 1.72
C LEU A 43 6.34 -3.46 2.87
N LEU A 44 5.54 -2.79 3.69
CA LEU A 44 6.02 -1.86 4.71
C LEU A 44 6.08 -2.46 6.11
N THR A 45 5.28 -3.49 6.40
CA THR A 45 5.20 -4.09 7.74
C THR A 45 5.62 -5.56 7.78
N GLY A 46 5.76 -6.21 6.62
CA GLY A 46 6.02 -7.65 6.52
C GLY A 46 4.80 -8.53 6.75
N ASP A 47 3.63 -7.96 7.07
CA ASP A 47 2.39 -8.69 7.30
C ASP A 47 1.24 -8.09 6.47
N MET A 48 0.68 -8.91 5.58
CA MET A 48 -0.44 -8.54 4.71
C MET A 48 -1.78 -8.38 5.43
N TYR A 49 -1.89 -8.86 6.67
CA TYR A 49 -3.09 -8.75 7.52
C TYR A 49 -3.12 -7.47 8.36
N ASN A 50 -2.02 -6.71 8.40
CA ASN A 50 -1.97 -5.45 9.13
C ASN A 50 -2.81 -4.38 8.42
N ALA A 51 -3.28 -3.41 9.20
CA ALA A 51 -3.91 -2.22 8.66
C ALA A 51 -2.93 -1.50 7.74
N ASP A 52 -3.39 -1.10 6.55
CA ASP A 52 -2.59 -0.30 5.63
C ASP A 52 -1.94 0.89 6.36
N PRO A 53 -0.60 1.02 6.36
CA PRO A 53 0.11 2.11 7.03
C PRO A 53 -0.31 3.51 6.56
N VAL A 54 -0.97 3.65 5.40
CA VAL A 54 -1.54 4.95 4.98
C VAL A 54 -2.68 5.40 5.89
N CYS A 55 -3.43 4.47 6.48
CA CYS A 55 -4.48 4.80 7.43
C CYS A 55 -3.90 5.42 8.70
N SER A 56 -4.41 6.58 9.12
CA SER A 56 -3.97 7.25 10.35
C SER A 56 -4.25 6.47 11.64
N LYS A 57 -5.16 5.48 11.59
CA LYS A 57 -5.45 4.57 12.71
C LYS A 57 -4.42 3.42 12.80
N SER A 58 -3.62 3.18 11.75
CA SER A 58 -2.64 2.08 11.73
C SER A 58 -1.51 2.33 12.75
N PRO A 59 -1.11 1.34 13.56
CA PRO A 59 0.05 1.45 14.44
C PRO A 59 1.36 1.77 13.68
N ASP A 60 1.45 1.34 12.42
CA ASP A 60 2.61 1.51 11.56
C ASP A 60 2.57 2.81 10.73
N HIS A 61 1.60 3.70 10.98
CA HIS A 61 1.43 4.94 10.21
C HIS A 61 2.69 5.83 10.19
N GLY A 62 3.52 5.74 11.23
CA GLY A 62 4.80 6.45 11.31
C GLY A 62 5.73 6.19 10.13
N VAL A 63 5.70 5.01 9.50
CA VAL A 63 6.53 4.70 8.31
C VAL A 63 6.16 5.59 7.13
N ILE A 64 4.87 5.86 6.93
CA ILE A 64 4.39 6.75 5.87
C ILE A 64 4.79 8.19 6.16
N GLN A 65 4.64 8.64 7.41
CA GLN A 65 5.05 9.99 7.79
C GLN A 65 6.55 10.21 7.55
N GLN A 66 7.39 9.24 7.93
CA GLN A 66 8.84 9.30 7.70
C GLN A 66 9.18 9.36 6.20
N ALA A 67 8.47 8.60 5.36
CA ALA A 67 8.66 8.62 3.91
C ALA A 67 8.28 10.00 3.31
N ILE A 68 7.17 10.59 3.76
CA ILE A 68 6.73 11.92 3.34
C ILE A 68 7.75 12.98 3.76
N ASP A 69 8.20 12.96 5.02
CA ASP A 69 9.17 13.93 5.54
C ASP A 69 10.53 13.81 4.80
N SER A 70 10.95 12.58 4.50
CA SER A 70 12.14 12.31 3.70
C SER A 70 12.01 12.89 2.28
N ALA A 71 10.88 12.64 1.62
CA ALA A 71 10.60 13.17 0.30
C ALA A 71 10.59 14.71 0.29
N ALA A 72 9.96 15.34 1.29
CA ALA A 72 9.92 16.79 1.42
C ALA A 72 11.32 17.40 1.59
N ARG A 73 12.18 16.79 2.43
CA ARG A 73 13.58 17.23 2.59
C ARG A 73 14.38 17.06 1.30
N ASN A 74 14.18 15.96 0.57
CA ASN A 74 14.87 15.71 -0.69
C ASN A 74 14.45 16.68 -1.80
N ALA A 75 13.17 17.05 -1.85
CA ALA A 75 12.66 18.03 -2.81
C ALA A 75 13.30 19.43 -2.64
N LEU A 76 13.72 19.77 -1.43
CA LEU A 76 14.45 21.02 -1.14
C LEU A 76 15.96 20.92 -1.44
N SER A 77 16.46 19.73 -1.83
CA SER A 77 17.87 19.57 -2.17
C SER A 77 18.17 20.18 -3.55
N ALA A 78 19.33 20.82 -3.70
CA ALA A 78 19.75 21.48 -4.95
C ALA A 78 20.04 20.51 -6.12
N ASN A 79 19.84 19.19 -5.93
CA ASN A 79 20.16 18.15 -6.89
C ASN A 79 18.91 17.64 -7.64
N GLU A 80 18.08 18.57 -8.14
CA GLU A 80 16.93 18.20 -8.97
C GLU A 80 17.39 17.61 -10.30
N LYS A 81 16.85 16.45 -10.67
CA LYS A 81 17.13 15.81 -11.97
C LYS A 81 15.99 16.12 -12.95
N PRO A 82 16.28 16.29 -14.26
CA PRO A 82 15.25 16.48 -15.26
C PRO A 82 14.22 15.34 -15.25
N LEU A 83 12.94 15.69 -15.39
CA LEU A 83 11.88 14.71 -15.57
C LEU A 83 12.07 14.00 -16.92
N ILE A 84 12.47 12.74 -16.89
CA ILE A 84 12.59 11.89 -18.07
C ILE A 84 11.34 11.03 -18.18
N PHE A 85 10.51 11.27 -19.20
CA PHE A 85 9.32 10.45 -19.44
C PHE A 85 9.69 9.00 -19.72
N ARG A 86 8.96 8.08 -19.11
CA ARG A 86 9.17 6.65 -19.29
C ARG A 86 8.74 6.23 -20.71
N ASN A 87 9.69 5.79 -21.50
CA ASN A 87 9.45 5.15 -22.80
C ASN A 87 10.46 3.99 -23.00
N SER A 88 10.29 3.20 -24.06
CA SER A 88 11.13 2.01 -24.30
C SER A 88 12.62 2.33 -24.49
N LYS A 89 12.96 3.52 -24.99
CA LYS A 89 14.35 3.97 -25.15
C LYS A 89 14.92 4.40 -23.81
N ASN A 90 14.23 5.29 -23.10
CA ASN A 90 14.64 5.85 -21.81
C ASN A 90 14.72 4.77 -20.73
N SER A 91 13.81 3.80 -20.72
CA SER A 91 13.82 2.71 -19.71
C SER A 91 15.02 1.79 -19.85
N ARG A 92 15.47 1.51 -21.08
CA ARG A 92 16.67 0.69 -21.33
C ARG A 92 17.98 1.38 -20.97
N LEU A 93 17.98 2.70 -20.89
CA LEU A 93 19.15 3.49 -20.49
C LEU A 93 19.29 3.61 -18.97
N LEU A 94 18.24 3.25 -18.21
CA LEU A 94 18.15 3.42 -16.75
C LEU A 94 18.12 2.09 -15.97
N SER A 95 18.14 0.95 -16.68
CA SER A 95 18.23 -0.41 -16.16
C SER A 95 19.68 -0.90 -16.14
#